data_AF-A0A844FEY3-F1
#
_entry.id   AF-A0A844FEY3-F1
#
_cell.length_a   1.000
_cell.length_b   1.000
_cell.length_c   1.000
_cell.angle_alpha   90.00
_cell.angle_beta   90.00
_cell.angle_gamma   90.00
#
_symmetry.space_group_name_H-M   'P 1'
#
loop_
_entity.id
_entity.type
_entity.pdbx_description
1 polymer ?
#
loop_
_entity_poly.entity_id
_entity_poly.type
_entity_poly.pdbx_seq_one_letter_code
_entity_poly.pdbx_strand_id
1 'polypeptide(L)'
;MEIKRNGKKVVALLCSLIMIFAFAVPNFAANSSTTKTVYVDVEKNITGQNVIQEPVKVVLDENKTIADATKEAVGANRVRIRSTQYGNYIEAFKDDTSNFEYPFKAILSELTDGIVFRTDIPNQPIVNEEGWLAEKEYNGISGWMFTVDNTMVDANNVYYTGDTKLSDLPDNAVTRWEYSMAVGCDIGLEGYLPNGTLNEWGYYNWNTEPTPPFFNTRVDKSELIRKMADHENKNSAEYLEAMKVLRDLTTEEYTQADVDEIADSL
;
A
#
# COMPACT_ATOMS: atom_id res chain seq x y z
N MET A 1 -72.98 -52.48 6.86
CA MET A 1 -71.80 -51.59 6.91
C MET A 1 -70.59 -52.46 7.20
N GLU A 2 -69.63 -52.41 6.29
CA GLU A 2 -68.80 -53.52 5.77
C GLU A 2 -67.98 -54.26 6.84
N ILE A 3 -68.18 -55.58 7.02
CA ILE A 3 -67.50 -56.72 6.37
C ILE A 3 -66.00 -56.76 6.76
N LYS A 4 -65.61 -57.52 7.81
CA LYS A 4 -65.13 -58.94 7.79
C LYS A 4 -64.07 -59.17 6.68
N ARG A 5 -62.93 -59.86 6.85
CA ARG A 5 -62.54 -60.96 7.73
C ARG A 5 -61.08 -61.30 7.39
N ASN A 6 -60.34 -61.71 8.41
CA ASN A 6 -59.45 -62.88 8.46
C ASN A 6 -58.29 -63.04 7.45
N GLY A 7 -57.11 -63.31 7.98
CA GLY A 7 -56.04 -63.98 7.22
C GLY A 7 -54.84 -64.35 8.08
N LYS A 8 -54.76 -65.61 8.48
CA LYS A 8 -53.69 -66.23 9.29
C LYS A 8 -52.36 -66.35 8.51
N LYS A 9 -51.24 -66.22 9.27
CA LYS A 9 -49.92 -66.90 9.13
C LYS A 9 -49.04 -66.54 7.92
N VAL A 10 -47.71 -66.68 8.15
CA VAL A 10 -46.53 -66.87 7.24
C VAL A 10 -45.45 -65.83 7.61
N VAL A 11 -44.44 -66.17 8.44
CA VAL A 11 -43.17 -66.89 8.17
C VAL A 11 -42.25 -66.16 7.17
N ALA A 12 -41.09 -65.78 7.72
CA ALA A 12 -39.80 -65.33 7.17
C ALA A 12 -39.50 -65.53 5.66
N LEU A 13 -38.73 -64.61 5.04
CA LEU A 13 -37.27 -64.74 4.82
C LEU A 13 -36.72 -63.62 3.90
N LEU A 14 -35.55 -63.06 4.29
CA LEU A 14 -34.40 -62.58 3.48
C LEU A 14 -34.55 -61.56 2.32
N CYS A 15 -33.95 -60.37 2.49
CA CYS A 15 -32.71 -59.92 1.80
C CYS A 15 -32.60 -58.38 1.73
N SER A 16 -31.66 -57.82 2.51
CA SER A 16 -30.88 -56.61 2.25
C SER A 16 -31.51 -55.46 1.45
N LEU A 17 -31.96 -54.42 2.16
CA LEU A 17 -31.92 -53.04 1.65
C LEU A 17 -31.22 -52.17 2.71
N ILE A 18 -30.11 -51.59 2.28
CA ILE A 18 -29.22 -50.69 3.00
C ILE A 18 -30.04 -49.48 3.48
N MET A 19 -30.17 -49.31 4.80
CA MET A 19 -30.64 -48.05 5.36
C MET A 19 -29.50 -47.04 5.26
N ILE A 20 -29.55 -46.22 4.20
CA ILE A 20 -28.80 -44.98 4.13
C ILE A 20 -29.34 -44.08 5.25
N PHE A 21 -28.58 -43.97 6.34
CA PHE A 21 -28.72 -42.85 7.24
C PHE A 21 -28.28 -41.60 6.47
N ALA A 22 -29.26 -40.88 5.92
CA ALA A 22 -29.07 -39.51 5.49
C ALA A 22 -28.81 -38.68 6.75
N PHE A 23 -27.56 -38.61 7.19
CA PHE A 23 -27.11 -37.52 8.02
C PHE A 23 -27.21 -36.27 7.14
N ALA A 24 -28.20 -35.43 7.40
CA ALA A 24 -28.20 -34.06 6.95
C ALA A 24 -26.93 -33.42 7.53
N VAL A 25 -25.87 -33.36 6.73
CA VAL A 25 -24.73 -32.52 7.01
C VAL A 25 -25.28 -31.10 6.99
N PRO A 26 -25.12 -30.29 8.05
CA PRO A 26 -25.42 -28.87 7.93
C PRO A 26 -24.52 -28.34 6.81
N ASN A 27 -25.14 -28.00 5.69
CA ASN A 27 -24.50 -27.24 4.63
C ASN A 27 -24.31 -25.84 5.22
N PHE A 28 -23.22 -25.63 5.94
CA PHE A 28 -22.72 -24.27 6.12
C PHE A 28 -22.48 -23.78 4.70
N ALA A 29 -23.34 -22.87 4.24
CA ALA A 29 -22.96 -22.03 3.13
C ALA A 29 -21.59 -21.46 3.53
N ALA A 30 -20.53 -21.89 2.84
CA ALA A 30 -19.30 -21.14 2.87
C ALA A 30 -19.71 -19.73 2.47
N ASN A 31 -19.63 -18.78 3.39
CA ASN A 31 -19.65 -17.37 3.00
C ASN A 31 -18.44 -17.23 2.09
N SER A 32 -18.64 -17.38 0.78
CA SER A 32 -17.63 -17.01 -0.19
C SER A 32 -17.54 -15.50 -0.09
N SER A 33 -16.66 -15.00 0.77
CA SER A 33 -16.26 -13.60 0.71
C SER A 33 -15.72 -13.38 -0.69
N THR A 34 -16.33 -12.45 -1.43
CA THR A 34 -15.74 -11.97 -2.68
C THR A 34 -14.36 -11.44 -2.35
N THR A 35 -13.35 -11.90 -3.08
CA THR A 35 -11.96 -11.46 -2.89
C THR A 35 -11.59 -10.42 -3.94
N LYS A 36 -10.74 -9.46 -3.56
CA LYS A 36 -10.12 -8.49 -4.45
C LYS A 36 -8.62 -8.78 -4.52
N THR A 37 -8.07 -8.71 -5.73
CA THR A 37 -6.62 -8.71 -5.97
C THR A 37 -6.14 -7.27 -6.04
N VAL A 38 -5.13 -6.94 -5.25
CA VAL A 38 -4.43 -5.65 -5.26
C VAL A 38 -2.92 -5.88 -5.19
N TYR A 39 -2.15 -4.85 -5.48
CA TYR A 39 -0.70 -4.89 -5.47
C TYR A 39 -0.17 -3.82 -4.54
N VAL A 40 0.89 -4.13 -3.80
CA VAL A 40 1.49 -3.20 -2.83
C VAL A 40 3.00 -3.25 -2.94
N ASP A 41 3.62 -2.08 -2.91
CA ASP A 41 5.04 -1.90 -2.66
C ASP A 41 5.28 -0.75 -1.66
N VAL A 42 6.50 -0.73 -1.12
CA VAL A 42 6.92 0.28 -0.15
C VAL A 42 8.32 0.75 -0.50
N GLU A 43 8.41 2.01 -0.86
CA GLU A 43 9.57 2.64 -1.45
C GLU A 43 10.07 3.79 -0.58
N LYS A 44 11.40 3.95 -0.56
CA LYS A 44 12.07 5.06 0.11
C LYS A 44 13.14 5.62 -0.81
N ASN A 45 12.86 5.67 -2.11
CA ASN A 45 13.85 5.95 -3.14
C ASN A 45 14.53 7.31 -2.93
N ILE A 46 13.84 8.27 -2.28
CA ILE A 46 14.41 9.57 -1.87
C ILE A 46 15.61 9.46 -0.91
N THR A 47 15.92 8.26 -0.41
CA THR A 47 17.07 7.97 0.46
C THR A 47 18.29 7.46 -0.31
N GLY A 48 18.16 7.23 -1.63
CA GLY A 48 19.18 6.56 -2.45
C GLY A 48 19.31 5.05 -2.19
N GLN A 49 18.37 4.46 -1.45
CA GLN A 49 18.42 3.07 -1.00
C GLN A 49 17.41 2.17 -1.73
N ASN A 50 17.54 0.86 -1.51
CA ASN A 50 16.57 -0.14 -1.97
C ASN A 50 15.17 0.10 -1.36
N VAL A 51 14.14 -0.39 -2.06
CA VAL A 51 12.77 -0.46 -1.54
C VAL A 51 12.69 -1.25 -0.23
N ILE A 52 11.74 -0.92 0.63
CA ILE A 52 11.46 -1.66 1.88
C ILE A 52 10.70 -2.96 1.57
N GLN A 53 9.75 -2.87 0.63
CA GLN A 53 8.96 -4.00 0.17
C GLN A 53 8.94 -3.96 -1.36
N GLU A 54 9.52 -4.98 -2.00
CA GLU A 54 9.36 -5.20 -3.44
C GLU A 54 7.88 -5.46 -3.77
N PRO A 55 7.42 -5.17 -5.00
CA PRO A 55 6.05 -5.42 -5.43
C PRO A 55 5.50 -6.80 -5.04
N VAL A 56 4.37 -6.80 -4.31
CA VAL A 56 3.66 -8.01 -3.88
C VAL A 56 2.22 -7.99 -4.38
N LYS A 57 1.76 -9.14 -4.90
CA LYS A 57 0.35 -9.41 -5.15
C LYS A 57 -0.33 -9.86 -3.86
N VAL A 58 -1.42 -9.18 -3.49
CA VAL A 58 -2.23 -9.46 -2.31
C VAL A 58 -3.65 -9.83 -2.73
N VAL A 59 -4.18 -10.92 -2.18
CA VAL A 59 -5.57 -11.36 -2.41
C VAL A 59 -6.28 -11.46 -1.06
N LEU A 60 -7.27 -10.61 -0.85
CA LEU A 60 -8.01 -10.50 0.42
C LEU A 60 -9.51 -10.36 0.17
N ASP A 61 -10.32 -10.51 1.22
CA ASP A 61 -11.75 -10.16 1.21
C ASP A 61 -11.93 -8.69 0.78
N GLU A 62 -12.86 -8.42 -0.15
CA GLU A 62 -13.06 -7.08 -0.71
C GLU A 62 -13.47 -6.03 0.33
N ASN A 63 -14.00 -6.44 1.49
CA ASN A 63 -14.36 -5.54 2.59
C ASN A 63 -13.17 -5.15 3.47
N LYS A 64 -11.98 -5.73 3.22
CA LYS A 64 -10.72 -5.29 3.83
C LYS A 64 -10.32 -3.92 3.30
N THR A 65 -9.32 -3.30 3.92
CA THR A 65 -8.88 -1.95 3.54
C THR A 65 -7.48 -1.94 2.95
N ILE A 66 -7.06 -0.79 2.41
CA ILE A 66 -5.67 -0.54 2.01
C ILE A 66 -4.70 -0.84 3.16
N ALA A 67 -5.03 -0.46 4.40
CA ALA A 67 -4.20 -0.76 5.57
C ALA A 67 -4.06 -2.27 5.83
N ASP A 68 -5.12 -3.05 5.60
CA ASP A 68 -5.07 -4.51 5.72
C ASP A 68 -4.22 -5.14 4.61
N ALA A 69 -4.38 -4.69 3.35
CA ALA A 69 -3.55 -5.15 2.24
C ALA A 69 -2.07 -4.82 2.45
N THR A 70 -1.78 -3.63 2.99
CA THR A 70 -0.42 -3.21 3.34
C THR A 70 0.19 -4.11 4.42
N LYS A 71 -0.57 -4.44 5.47
CA LYS A 71 -0.15 -5.39 6.51
C LYS A 71 0.11 -6.79 5.96
N GLU A 72 -0.70 -7.25 5.01
CA GLU A 72 -0.50 -8.55 4.37
C GLU A 72 0.78 -8.55 3.52
N ALA A 73 1.03 -7.48 2.75
CA ALA A 73 2.20 -7.36 1.89
C ALA A 73 3.51 -7.33 2.67
N VAL A 74 3.59 -6.48 3.72
CA VAL A 74 4.85 -6.26 4.46
C VAL A 74 4.98 -7.14 5.70
N GLY A 75 3.89 -7.75 6.16
CA GLY A 75 3.80 -8.44 7.44
C GLY A 75 3.40 -7.49 8.59
N ALA A 76 2.43 -7.92 9.41
CA ALA A 76 1.81 -7.09 10.45
C ALA A 76 2.78 -6.51 11.50
N ASN A 77 3.94 -7.14 11.74
CA ASN A 77 4.97 -6.65 12.68
C ASN A 77 6.03 -5.75 12.00
N ARG A 78 5.83 -5.41 10.73
CA ARG A 78 6.75 -4.60 9.92
C ARG A 78 6.15 -3.26 9.47
N VAL A 79 4.92 -2.97 9.90
CA VAL A 79 4.24 -1.69 9.67
C VAL A 79 3.55 -1.24 10.95
N ARG A 80 3.67 0.05 11.28
CA ARG A 80 2.90 0.70 12.34
C ARG A 80 1.79 1.52 11.73
N ILE A 81 0.57 1.25 12.20
CA ILE A 81 -0.63 1.93 11.75
C ILE A 81 -1.31 2.54 12.96
N ARG A 82 -1.59 3.85 12.89
CA ARG A 82 -2.29 4.61 13.92
C ARG A 82 -3.66 5.00 13.40
N SER A 83 -4.71 4.68 14.15
CA SER A 83 -6.05 5.18 13.83
C SER A 83 -6.16 6.66 14.18
N THR A 84 -6.64 7.45 13.23
CA THR A 84 -6.86 8.90 13.38
C THR A 84 -8.32 9.25 13.07
N GLN A 85 -8.70 10.52 13.26
CA GLN A 85 -10.02 10.99 12.82
C GLN A 85 -10.22 10.98 11.29
N TYR A 86 -9.13 10.87 10.52
CA TYR A 86 -9.14 10.79 9.06
C TYR A 86 -8.94 9.35 8.54
N GLY A 87 -8.98 8.37 9.46
CA GLY A 87 -8.80 6.95 9.17
C GLY A 87 -7.44 6.42 9.59
N ASN A 88 -7.13 5.18 9.20
CA ASN A 88 -5.85 4.55 9.49
C ASN A 88 -4.70 5.25 8.75
N TYR A 89 -3.71 5.72 9.52
CA TYR A 89 -2.51 6.38 9.06
C TYR A 89 -1.30 5.45 9.21
N ILE A 90 -0.49 5.32 8.17
CA ILE A 90 0.77 4.57 8.22
C ILE A 90 1.83 5.46 8.86
N GLU A 91 2.25 5.10 10.06
CA GLU A 91 3.23 5.86 10.84
C GLU A 91 4.66 5.48 10.48
N ALA A 92 4.92 4.19 10.27
CA ALA A 92 6.28 3.70 10.02
C ALA A 92 6.29 2.33 9.35
N PHE A 93 7.37 2.05 8.62
CA PHE A 93 7.74 0.69 8.21
C PHE A 93 9.06 0.28 8.85
N LYS A 94 9.27 -1.02 9.06
CA LYS A 94 10.57 -1.52 9.52
C LYS A 94 11.63 -1.32 8.45
N ASP A 95 12.75 -0.75 8.87
CA ASP A 95 13.88 -0.47 8.01
C ASP A 95 15.18 -0.54 8.82
N ASP A 96 16.00 -1.54 8.50
CA ASP A 96 17.27 -1.78 9.18
C ASP A 96 18.47 -1.24 8.38
N THR A 97 18.21 -0.49 7.30
CA THR A 97 19.29 0.04 6.46
C THR A 97 19.97 1.24 7.11
N SER A 98 21.30 1.25 7.01
CA SER A 98 22.13 2.38 7.43
C SER A 98 22.39 3.34 6.26
N ASN A 99 22.62 4.62 6.59
CA ASN A 99 23.04 5.71 5.69
C ASN A 99 21.91 6.34 4.86
N PHE A 100 21.66 7.61 5.10
CA PHE A 100 20.65 8.40 4.40
C PHE A 100 21.31 9.39 3.45
N GLU A 101 20.98 9.30 2.16
CA GLU A 101 21.33 10.30 1.16
C GLU A 101 20.06 10.90 0.57
N TYR A 102 19.92 12.22 0.66
CA TYR A 102 18.76 12.92 0.10
C TYR A 102 19.15 13.62 -1.21
N PRO A 103 18.69 13.16 -2.38
CA PRO A 103 19.10 13.69 -3.68
C PRO A 103 18.87 15.20 -3.83
N PHE A 104 17.76 15.71 -3.25
CA PHE A 104 17.40 17.13 -3.35
C PHE A 104 18.13 18.02 -2.32
N LYS A 105 18.97 17.45 -1.44
CA LYS A 105 19.62 18.20 -0.35
C LYS A 105 20.45 19.39 -0.85
N ALA A 106 21.13 19.23 -1.97
CA ALA A 106 22.03 20.26 -2.51
C ALA A 106 21.29 21.47 -3.09
N ILE A 107 20.04 21.30 -3.53
CA ILE A 107 19.22 22.34 -4.15
C ILE A 107 18.09 22.85 -3.25
N LEU A 108 18.00 22.33 -2.03
CA LEU A 108 16.84 22.56 -1.18
C LEU A 108 16.60 24.04 -0.88
N SER A 109 17.66 24.81 -0.61
CA SER A 109 17.57 26.25 -0.37
C SER A 109 17.08 27.06 -1.57
N GLU A 110 17.12 26.48 -2.77
CA GLU A 110 16.58 27.09 -3.98
C GLU A 110 15.11 26.69 -4.18
N LEU A 111 14.72 25.51 -3.70
CA LEU A 111 13.37 24.97 -3.87
C LEU A 111 12.39 25.43 -2.79
N THR A 112 12.84 25.59 -1.55
CA THR A 112 11.96 25.90 -0.42
C THR A 112 12.71 26.37 0.82
N ASP A 113 12.11 27.31 1.55
CA ASP A 113 12.54 27.67 2.91
C ASP A 113 11.93 26.73 3.97
N GLY A 114 11.01 25.84 3.57
CA GLY A 114 10.15 25.07 4.47
C GLY A 114 10.80 23.84 5.10
N ILE A 115 11.71 23.18 4.41
CA ILE A 115 12.30 21.94 4.92
C ILE A 115 13.46 22.30 5.85
N VAL A 116 13.28 22.06 7.15
CA VAL A 116 14.28 22.39 8.17
C VAL A 116 14.78 21.11 8.86
N PHE A 117 16.07 20.82 8.70
CA PHE A 117 16.76 19.69 9.33
C PHE A 117 17.34 20.08 10.69
N ARG A 118 16.48 20.37 11.67
CA ARG A 118 16.95 20.76 13.01
C ARG A 118 16.19 20.00 14.10
N THR A 119 16.91 19.60 15.14
CA THR A 119 16.41 18.76 16.23
C THR A 119 15.84 19.55 17.42
N ASP A 120 15.94 20.88 17.39
CA ASP A 120 15.66 21.79 18.50
C ASP A 120 14.36 22.59 18.33
N ILE A 121 13.49 22.24 17.37
CA ILE A 121 12.17 22.89 17.22
C ILE A 121 11.20 22.35 18.28
N PRO A 122 10.66 23.21 19.16
CA PRO A 122 9.62 22.81 20.11
C PRO A 122 8.38 22.29 19.38
N ASN A 123 7.80 21.17 19.83
CA ASN A 123 6.61 20.56 19.23
C ASN A 123 6.74 20.06 17.77
N GLN A 124 7.95 20.04 17.20
CA GLN A 124 8.27 19.35 15.93
C GLN A 124 9.52 18.48 16.08
N PRO A 125 9.52 17.53 17.04
CA PRO A 125 10.68 16.68 17.24
C PRO A 125 10.92 15.85 15.97
N ILE A 126 12.19 15.80 15.57
CA ILE A 126 12.65 14.75 14.65
C ILE A 126 12.53 13.43 15.40
N VAL A 127 11.82 12.48 14.80
CA VAL A 127 11.76 11.10 15.29
C VAL A 127 13.03 10.39 14.82
N ASN A 128 13.62 9.59 15.70
CA ASN A 128 14.72 8.71 15.35
C ASN A 128 14.50 7.41 16.12
N GLU A 129 14.06 6.39 15.40
CA GLU A 129 13.76 5.09 16.00
C GLU A 129 14.52 3.99 15.28
N GLU A 130 15.47 3.38 15.97
CA GLU A 130 16.29 2.31 15.41
C GLU A 130 15.44 1.16 14.85
N GLY A 131 15.71 0.77 13.60
CA GLY A 131 15.01 -0.31 12.90
C GLY A 131 13.66 0.08 12.30
N TRP A 132 13.31 1.37 12.31
CA TRP A 132 12.11 1.91 11.68
C TRP A 132 12.43 3.13 10.84
N LEU A 133 11.62 3.31 9.80
CA LEU A 133 11.52 4.57 9.07
C LEU A 133 10.12 5.14 9.30
N ALA A 134 10.03 6.13 10.18
CA ALA A 134 8.80 6.70 10.71
C ALA A 134 8.48 8.09 10.13
N GLU A 135 7.25 8.55 10.33
CA GLU A 135 6.92 9.96 10.16
C GLU A 135 7.87 10.83 10.99
N LYS A 136 8.23 11.99 10.43
CA LYS A 136 9.16 12.97 11.00
C LYS A 136 10.59 12.46 11.20
N GLU A 137 10.95 11.34 10.58
CA GLU A 137 12.32 10.87 10.58
C GLU A 137 13.17 11.72 9.64
N TYR A 138 14.35 12.12 10.10
CA TYR A 138 15.28 13.09 9.47
C TYR A 138 14.83 14.57 9.46
N ASN A 139 13.55 14.88 9.25
CA ASN A 139 13.04 16.24 9.36
C ASN A 139 11.64 16.27 9.99
N GLY A 140 11.21 17.37 10.59
CA GLY A 140 9.94 17.42 11.34
C GLY A 140 8.66 17.31 10.50
N ILE A 141 8.74 17.11 9.18
CA ILE A 141 7.60 17.09 8.24
C ILE A 141 7.59 15.88 7.30
N SER A 142 8.59 15.00 7.39
CA SER A 142 8.71 13.82 6.55
C SER A 142 7.67 12.77 6.92
N GLY A 143 7.39 11.84 6.02
CA GLY A 143 6.48 10.74 6.30
C GLY A 143 6.09 9.94 5.09
N TRP A 144 5.16 9.02 5.34
CA TRP A 144 4.66 8.08 4.34
C TRP A 144 3.49 8.69 3.57
N MET A 145 3.62 8.67 2.25
CA MET A 145 2.55 8.99 1.32
C MET A 145 2.22 7.76 0.50
N PHE A 146 1.03 7.75 -0.10
CA PHE A 146 0.72 6.71 -1.08
C PHE A 146 -0.15 7.24 -2.20
N THR A 147 -0.11 6.48 -3.29
CA THR A 147 -1.04 6.61 -4.41
C THR A 147 -1.71 5.27 -4.66
N VAL A 148 -2.89 5.31 -5.26
CA VAL A 148 -3.55 4.17 -5.88
C VAL A 148 -3.53 4.40 -7.39
N ASP A 149 -2.90 3.52 -8.15
CA ASP A 149 -2.71 3.67 -9.60
C ASP A 149 -2.18 5.08 -9.98
N ASN A 150 -1.12 5.51 -9.30
CA ASN A 150 -0.44 6.81 -9.46
C ASN A 150 -1.29 8.07 -9.16
N THR A 151 -2.46 7.94 -8.54
CA THR A 151 -3.29 9.06 -8.06
C THR A 151 -3.54 9.00 -6.55
N MET A 152 -3.70 10.15 -5.89
CA MET A 152 -4.10 10.22 -4.47
C MET A 152 -5.63 10.20 -4.27
N VAL A 153 -6.39 10.36 -5.36
CA VAL A 153 -7.85 10.49 -5.33
C VAL A 153 -8.52 9.48 -6.25
N ASP A 154 -9.74 9.09 -5.92
CA ASP A 154 -10.61 8.28 -6.76
C ASP A 154 -11.20 9.07 -7.94
N ALA A 155 -12.01 8.40 -8.76
CA ALA A 155 -12.69 9.02 -9.91
C ALA A 155 -13.66 10.16 -9.53
N ASN A 156 -14.01 10.30 -8.24
CA ASN A 156 -14.88 11.34 -7.71
C ASN A 156 -14.09 12.45 -6.99
N ASN A 157 -12.75 12.48 -7.09
CA ASN A 157 -11.85 13.37 -6.37
C ASN A 157 -11.88 13.21 -4.84
N VAL A 158 -12.23 12.02 -4.35
CA VAL A 158 -12.15 11.68 -2.92
C VAL A 158 -10.77 11.08 -2.64
N TYR A 159 -10.07 11.62 -1.64
CA TYR A 159 -8.77 11.09 -1.23
C TYR A 159 -8.87 9.65 -0.75
N TYR A 160 -7.97 8.82 -1.22
CA TYR A 160 -7.76 7.51 -0.65
C TYR A 160 -7.19 7.63 0.77
N THR A 161 -7.58 6.71 1.64
CA THR A 161 -7.07 6.61 3.02
C THR A 161 -6.72 5.15 3.33
N GLY A 162 -6.03 4.88 4.43
CA GLY A 162 -5.81 3.51 4.90
C GLY A 162 -7.12 2.74 5.17
N ASP A 163 -8.25 3.44 5.30
CA ASP A 163 -9.58 2.86 5.52
C ASP A 163 -10.38 2.63 4.24
N THR A 164 -9.89 3.09 3.08
CA THR A 164 -10.55 2.79 1.79
C THR A 164 -10.65 1.28 1.62
N LYS A 165 -11.87 0.79 1.37
CA LYS A 165 -12.12 -0.64 1.17
C LYS A 165 -11.59 -1.11 -0.18
N LEU A 166 -11.14 -2.36 -0.25
CA LEU A 166 -10.67 -2.94 -1.50
C LEU A 166 -11.79 -3.04 -2.56
N SER A 167 -13.05 -3.16 -2.14
CA SER A 167 -14.23 -3.09 -3.01
C SER A 167 -14.34 -1.78 -3.78
N ASP A 168 -13.81 -0.69 -3.22
CA ASP A 168 -13.93 0.67 -3.74
C ASP A 168 -12.73 1.03 -4.64
N LEU A 169 -11.75 0.13 -4.76
CA LEU A 169 -10.58 0.31 -5.61
C LEU A 169 -10.82 -0.22 -7.03
N PRO A 170 -10.09 0.31 -8.04
CA PRO A 170 -9.98 -0.31 -9.34
C PRO A 170 -9.57 -1.79 -9.25
N ASP A 171 -9.90 -2.58 -10.26
CA ASP A 171 -9.43 -3.96 -10.34
C ASP A 171 -7.91 -4.00 -10.49
N ASN A 172 -7.24 -4.87 -9.73
CA ASN A 172 -5.78 -4.98 -9.73
C ASN A 172 -5.06 -3.67 -9.36
N ALA A 173 -5.72 -2.82 -8.57
CA ALA A 173 -5.18 -1.55 -8.12
C ALA A 173 -3.81 -1.72 -7.43
N VAL A 174 -2.92 -0.75 -7.68
CA VAL A 174 -1.59 -0.69 -7.07
C VAL A 174 -1.56 0.38 -5.99
N THR A 175 -1.34 -0.02 -4.74
CA THR A 175 -1.03 0.90 -3.65
C THR A 175 0.48 1.07 -3.54
N ARG A 176 0.98 2.23 -3.96
CA ARG A 176 2.41 2.56 -3.94
C ARG A 176 2.73 3.47 -2.76
N TRP A 177 3.37 2.94 -1.72
CA TRP A 177 3.83 3.71 -0.57
C TRP A 177 5.20 4.31 -0.84
N GLU A 178 5.35 5.61 -0.67
CA GLU A 178 6.59 6.33 -0.89
C GLU A 178 6.92 7.21 0.31
N TYR A 179 8.14 7.07 0.83
CA TYR A 179 8.65 7.98 1.86
C TYR A 179 9.00 9.33 1.25
N SER A 180 8.54 10.40 1.87
CA SER A 180 8.77 11.77 1.44
C SER A 180 9.40 12.59 2.56
N MET A 181 10.36 13.44 2.20
CA MET A 181 10.94 14.47 3.08
C MET A 181 10.28 15.83 2.88
N ALA A 182 9.43 15.96 1.86
CA ALA A 182 8.89 17.23 1.37
C ALA A 182 7.37 17.18 1.17
N VAL A 183 6.65 16.39 1.96
CA VAL A 183 5.17 16.30 1.91
C VAL A 183 4.64 16.02 0.50
N GLY A 184 5.37 15.21 -0.27
CA GLY A 184 5.02 14.78 -1.62
C GLY A 184 5.83 15.45 -2.73
N CYS A 185 6.34 16.66 -2.50
CA CYS A 185 7.04 17.43 -3.54
C CYS A 185 8.27 16.70 -4.10
N ASP A 186 8.99 15.97 -3.27
CA ASP A 186 10.19 15.21 -3.63
C ASP A 186 9.93 13.79 -4.14
N ILE A 187 8.66 13.40 -4.25
CA ILE A 187 8.23 12.18 -4.94
C ILE A 187 7.34 12.50 -6.14
N GLY A 188 7.28 13.75 -6.59
CA GLY A 188 6.55 14.11 -7.82
C GLY A 188 5.08 14.46 -7.59
N LEU A 189 4.67 14.74 -6.35
CA LEU A 189 3.31 15.14 -5.97
C LEU A 189 3.27 16.61 -5.53
N GLU A 190 2.10 17.24 -5.60
CA GLU A 190 1.90 18.55 -4.97
C GLU A 190 1.75 18.39 -3.45
N GLY A 191 2.29 19.35 -2.69
CA GLY A 191 2.31 19.28 -1.23
C GLY A 191 2.26 20.66 -0.58
N TYR A 192 1.70 20.76 0.63
CA TYR A 192 1.73 22.00 1.39
C TYR A 192 2.99 22.02 2.23
N LEU A 193 4.06 22.67 1.77
CA LEU A 193 5.26 22.86 2.59
C LEU A 193 5.07 24.01 3.59
N PRO A 194 5.81 24.01 4.70
CA PRO A 194 5.88 25.17 5.57
C PRO A 194 6.66 26.33 4.93
N ASN A 195 6.46 27.54 5.44
CA ASN A 195 7.04 28.76 4.86
C ASN A 195 8.41 29.14 5.46
N GLY A 196 9.05 28.21 6.18
CA GLY A 196 10.33 28.43 6.86
C GLY A 196 10.25 29.15 8.20
N THR A 197 9.04 29.50 8.68
CA THR A 197 8.84 30.15 9.98
C THR A 197 8.06 29.26 10.95
N LEU A 198 8.16 29.59 12.25
CA LEU A 198 7.42 28.94 13.33
C LEU A 198 6.45 29.92 13.99
N ASN A 199 5.35 29.41 14.54
CA ASN A 199 4.50 30.18 15.43
C ASN A 199 5.11 30.30 16.84
N GLU A 200 4.48 31.09 17.71
CA GLU A 200 4.95 31.33 19.09
C GLU A 200 5.08 30.05 19.95
N TRP A 201 4.46 28.95 19.52
CA TRP A 201 4.48 27.64 20.18
C TRP A 201 5.47 26.65 19.55
N GLY A 202 6.23 27.06 18.53
CA GLY A 202 7.20 26.22 17.85
C GLY A 202 6.63 25.31 16.74
N TYR A 203 5.37 25.45 16.36
CA TYR A 203 4.84 24.72 15.19
C TYR A 203 5.21 25.42 13.89
N TYR A 204 5.40 24.63 12.82
CA TYR A 204 5.56 25.17 11.47
C TYR A 204 4.35 26.02 11.05
N ASN A 205 4.63 27.17 10.45
CA ASN A 205 3.63 27.91 9.70
C ASN A 205 3.56 27.34 8.28
N TRP A 206 2.42 26.75 7.93
CA TRP A 206 2.18 26.10 6.64
C TRP A 206 1.83 27.12 5.55
N ASN A 207 2.31 26.91 4.32
CA ASN A 207 1.83 27.67 3.17
C ASN A 207 0.34 27.40 2.94
N THR A 208 -0.38 28.39 2.42
CA THR A 208 -1.80 28.24 2.04
C THR A 208 -2.00 27.78 0.61
N GLU A 209 -0.98 27.93 -0.23
CA GLU A 209 -0.96 27.43 -1.60
C GLU A 209 -0.09 26.17 -1.68
N PRO A 210 -0.46 25.20 -2.52
CA PRO A 210 0.35 24.01 -2.72
C PRO A 210 1.69 24.37 -3.39
N THR A 211 2.76 23.72 -2.91
CA THR A 211 4.06 23.73 -3.55
C THR A 211 4.08 22.69 -4.67
N PRO A 212 4.55 23.06 -5.88
CA PRO A 212 4.64 22.10 -6.98
C PRO A 212 5.70 21.02 -6.68
N PRO A 213 5.66 19.90 -7.42
CA PRO A 213 6.71 18.90 -7.37
C PRO A 213 8.10 19.47 -7.65
N PHE A 214 9.14 18.88 -7.05
CA PHE A 214 10.54 19.27 -7.25
C PHE A 214 11.11 18.85 -8.61
N PHE A 215 10.38 18.01 -9.33
CA PHE A 215 10.72 17.58 -10.69
C PHE A 215 9.44 17.49 -11.54
N ASN A 216 9.58 17.74 -12.84
CA ASN A 216 8.45 18.09 -13.70
C ASN A 216 7.62 16.90 -14.20
N THR A 217 8.03 15.66 -13.95
CA THR A 217 7.33 14.49 -14.50
C THR A 217 7.42 13.33 -13.54
N ARG A 218 6.25 12.81 -13.15
CA ARG A 218 6.07 11.58 -12.39
C ARG A 218 5.44 10.55 -13.33
N VAL A 219 6.20 9.51 -13.67
CA VAL A 219 5.69 8.39 -14.48
C VAL A 219 4.80 7.47 -13.66
N ASP A 220 3.78 6.93 -14.30
CA ASP A 220 2.94 5.88 -13.73
C ASP A 220 3.67 4.54 -13.81
N LYS A 221 3.96 3.96 -12.63
CA LYS A 221 4.64 2.67 -12.49
C LYS A 221 3.69 1.52 -12.16
N SER A 222 2.38 1.74 -12.23
CA SER A 222 1.40 0.75 -11.76
C SER A 222 1.46 -0.56 -12.56
N GLU A 223 1.61 -0.48 -13.88
CA GLU A 223 1.77 -1.70 -14.69
C GLU A 223 3.09 -2.41 -14.40
N LEU A 224 4.19 -1.65 -14.30
CA LEU A 224 5.49 -2.18 -13.89
C LEU A 224 5.39 -2.92 -12.56
N ILE A 225 4.75 -2.33 -11.54
CA ILE A 225 4.57 -2.93 -10.21
C ILE A 225 3.74 -4.22 -10.29
N ARG A 226 2.64 -4.23 -11.04
CA ARG A 226 1.83 -5.44 -11.26
C ARG A 226 2.65 -6.58 -11.85
N LYS A 227 3.36 -6.28 -12.94
CA LYS A 227 4.22 -7.22 -13.66
C LYS A 227 5.37 -7.71 -12.80
N MET A 228 6.04 -6.80 -12.10
CA MET A 228 7.10 -7.13 -11.15
C MET A 228 6.59 -8.05 -10.06
N ALA A 229 5.39 -7.83 -9.51
CA ALA A 229 4.85 -8.72 -8.47
C ALA A 229 4.59 -10.13 -9.00
N ASP A 230 4.06 -10.25 -10.23
CA ASP A 230 3.70 -11.51 -10.87
C ASP A 230 4.88 -12.26 -11.51
N HIS A 231 6.02 -11.60 -11.70
CA HIS A 231 7.20 -12.22 -12.31
C HIS A 231 7.84 -13.30 -11.43
N GLU A 232 7.95 -14.53 -11.93
CA GLU A 232 8.46 -15.65 -11.11
C GLU A 232 9.95 -15.52 -10.77
N ASN A 233 10.77 -15.06 -11.72
CA ASN A 233 12.23 -15.01 -11.56
C ASN A 233 12.72 -13.59 -11.20
N LYS A 234 12.73 -13.29 -9.91
CA LYS A 234 13.22 -12.00 -9.37
C LYS A 234 14.73 -11.74 -9.55
N ASN A 235 15.46 -12.66 -10.17
CA ASN A 235 16.88 -12.50 -10.50
C ASN A 235 17.14 -12.38 -12.01
N SER A 236 16.09 -12.34 -12.84
CA SER A 236 16.24 -12.18 -14.28
C SER A 236 16.76 -10.78 -14.63
N ALA A 237 17.38 -10.62 -15.78
CA ALA A 237 17.91 -9.33 -16.21
C ALA A 237 16.79 -8.27 -16.33
N GLU A 238 15.63 -8.70 -16.82
CA GLU A 238 14.41 -7.91 -16.99
C GLU A 238 13.90 -7.42 -15.63
N TYR A 239 13.86 -8.30 -14.61
CA TYR A 239 13.44 -7.90 -13.26
C TYR A 239 14.41 -6.92 -12.62
N LEU A 240 15.72 -7.14 -12.79
CA LEU A 240 16.73 -6.24 -12.25
C LEU A 240 16.71 -4.87 -12.94
N GLU A 241 16.36 -4.82 -14.23
CA GLU A 241 16.14 -3.56 -14.94
C GLU A 241 14.86 -2.86 -14.46
N ALA A 242 13.75 -3.59 -14.36
CA ALA A 242 12.51 -3.08 -13.78
C ALA A 242 12.70 -2.52 -12.37
N MET A 243 13.54 -3.15 -11.54
CA MET A 243 13.88 -2.67 -10.21
C MET A 243 14.67 -1.35 -10.23
N LYS A 244 15.51 -1.10 -11.24
CA LYS A 244 16.17 0.22 -11.40
C LYS A 244 15.14 1.29 -11.74
N VAL A 245 14.25 1.01 -12.69
CA VAL A 245 13.17 1.91 -13.08
C VAL A 245 12.25 2.19 -11.90
N LEU A 246 11.90 1.17 -11.11
CA LEU A 246 11.09 1.35 -9.90
C LEU A 246 11.73 2.34 -8.93
N ARG A 247 13.06 2.26 -8.78
CA ARG A 247 13.84 3.10 -7.87
C ARG A 247 14.13 4.50 -8.39
N ASP A 248 14.02 4.72 -9.70
CA ASP A 248 14.25 6.04 -10.27
C ASP A 248 13.17 7.04 -9.82
N LEU A 249 13.59 8.14 -9.23
CA LEU A 249 12.68 9.18 -8.74
C LEU A 249 12.35 10.20 -9.82
N THR A 250 13.36 10.55 -10.60
CA THR A 250 13.37 11.71 -11.46
C THR A 250 13.50 11.18 -12.87
N THR A 251 12.42 11.28 -13.64
CA THR A 251 12.28 10.84 -15.03
C THR A 251 13.27 11.48 -16.02
N GLU A 252 14.36 12.05 -15.55
CA GLU A 252 15.51 12.45 -16.38
C GLU A 252 16.07 11.25 -17.15
N GLU A 253 15.91 10.02 -16.63
CA GLU A 253 16.37 8.79 -17.29
C GLU A 253 15.26 8.02 -18.02
N TYR A 254 14.00 8.04 -17.54
CA TYR A 254 12.91 7.22 -18.10
C TYR A 254 11.63 8.03 -18.38
N THR A 255 11.12 7.93 -19.61
CA THR A 255 9.79 8.40 -20.02
C THR A 255 8.72 7.36 -19.70
N GLN A 256 7.43 7.73 -19.82
CA GLN A 256 6.34 6.74 -19.66
C GLN A 256 6.47 5.57 -20.64
N ALA A 257 6.87 5.84 -21.88
CA ALA A 257 7.04 4.79 -22.89
C ALA A 257 8.16 3.80 -22.50
N ASP A 258 9.24 4.28 -21.88
CA ASP A 258 10.32 3.42 -21.40
C ASP A 258 9.85 2.53 -20.24
N VAL A 259 9.06 3.09 -19.31
CA VAL A 259 8.46 2.33 -18.21
C VAL A 259 7.54 1.24 -18.73
N ASP A 260 6.69 1.56 -19.70
CA ASP A 260 5.74 0.62 -20.31
C ASP A 260 6.48 -0.51 -21.06
N GLU A 261 7.52 -0.18 -21.85
CA GLU A 261 8.34 -1.18 -22.55
C GLU A 261 9.04 -2.14 -21.57
N ILE A 262 9.56 -1.62 -20.46
CA ILE A 262 10.23 -2.43 -19.45
C ILE A 262 9.21 -3.31 -18.71
N ALA A 263 8.01 -2.81 -18.43
CA ALA A 263 6.92 -3.61 -17.86
C ALA A 263 6.49 -4.76 -18.80
N ASP A 264 6.46 -4.52 -20.11
CA ASP A 264 6.12 -5.53 -21.11
C ASP A 264 7.20 -6.62 -21.29
N SER A 265 8.43 -6.36 -20.82
CA SER A 265 9.52 -7.34 -20.83
C SER A 265 9.45 -8.38 -19.70
N LEU A 266 8.59 -8.16 -18.71
CA LEU A 266 8.32 -9.05 -17.57
C LEU A 266 7.19 -10.05 -17.88
#